data_AF-A0A1C5NRN8-F1
#
_entry.id   AF-A0A1C5NRN8-F1
#
_cell.length_a   1.000
_cell.length_b   1.000
_cell.length_c   1.000
_cell.angle_alpha   90.00
_cell.angle_beta   90.00
_cell.angle_gamma   90.00
#
_symmetry.space_group_name_H-M   'P 1'
#
loop_
_entity.id
_entity.type
_entity.pdbx_description
1 polymer ?
#
loop_
_entity_poly.entity_id
_entity_poly.type
_entity_poly.pdbx_seq_one_letter_code
_entity_poly.pdbx_strand_id
1 'polypeptide(L)'
;MKSFPLPLTASEEQYYLQKYIEGDLNAKHILIEHNLRLVAHIVKKYQANVEEAEDLLSIGTIGLIKAVVTFNPEKNVRLGTYAARCIENEILMHMRARKKTSREVSLYEPIGTDREGNEIQLFDVIETDDQEAHRKIEEKDDILKLYQHVESKLSTRERLVLKMRYGLYNEEEYTQREIAKLLGISRSYVSRIEKSAIEKLRGYF
;
A
#
# COMPACT_ATOMS: atom_id res chain seq x y z
N MET A 1 24.30 -31.82 -18.36
CA MET A 1 22.93 -31.69 -17.83
C MET A 1 22.28 -33.06 -17.86
N LYS A 2 22.02 -33.69 -16.70
CA LYS A 2 21.25 -34.94 -16.67
C LYS A 2 19.83 -34.61 -17.19
N SER A 3 19.47 -35.16 -18.34
CA SER A 3 18.13 -34.99 -18.92
C SER A 3 17.10 -35.58 -17.96
N PHE A 4 15.98 -34.89 -17.75
CA PHE A 4 14.86 -35.44 -16.99
C PHE A 4 14.43 -36.80 -17.57
N PRO A 5 14.03 -37.76 -16.72
CA PRO A 5 13.62 -39.08 -17.16
C PRO A 5 12.50 -38.99 -18.20
N LEU A 6 12.40 -40.03 -19.04
CA LEU A 6 11.35 -40.13 -20.04
C LEU A 6 9.98 -40.25 -19.35
N PRO A 7 8.88 -39.86 -20.01
CA PRO A 7 7.55 -40.08 -19.48
C PRO A 7 7.28 -41.57 -19.24
N LEU A 8 6.58 -41.87 -18.15
CA LEU A 8 6.11 -43.23 -17.87
C LEU A 8 5.12 -43.69 -18.95
N THR A 9 5.09 -45.00 -19.18
CA THR A 9 3.99 -45.62 -19.94
C THR A 9 2.69 -45.59 -19.13
N ALA A 10 1.54 -45.78 -19.80
CA ALA A 10 0.24 -45.77 -19.13
C ALA A 10 0.15 -46.83 -18.01
N SER A 11 0.73 -48.02 -18.25
CA SER A 11 0.75 -49.11 -17.26
C SER A 11 1.63 -48.78 -16.05
N GLU A 12 2.79 -48.16 -16.26
CA GLU A 12 3.67 -47.73 -15.17
C GLU A 12 3.06 -46.57 -14.37
N GLU A 13 2.45 -45.60 -15.05
CA GLU A 13 1.73 -44.48 -14.39
C GLU A 13 0.63 -45.02 -13.47
N GLN A 14 -0.17 -45.98 -13.94
CA GLN A 14 -1.20 -46.62 -13.13
C GLN A 14 -0.62 -47.40 -11.95
N TYR A 15 0.50 -48.11 -12.15
CA TYR A 15 1.20 -48.82 -11.08
C TYR A 15 1.68 -47.89 -9.96
N TYR A 16 2.35 -46.79 -10.31
CA TYR A 16 2.84 -45.85 -9.30
C TYR A 16 1.72 -45.04 -8.64
N LEU A 17 0.64 -44.73 -9.36
CA LEU A 17 -0.56 -44.13 -8.77
C LEU A 17 -1.18 -45.04 -7.71
N GLN A 18 -1.31 -46.34 -8.00
CA GLN A 18 -1.81 -47.32 -7.04
C GLN A 18 -0.89 -47.43 -5.81
N LYS A 19 0.44 -47.48 -6.02
CA LYS A 19 1.42 -47.49 -4.92
C LYS A 19 1.33 -46.24 -4.04
N TYR A 20 1.11 -45.08 -4.64
CA TYR A 20 0.93 -43.85 -3.89
C TYR A 20 -0.35 -43.87 -3.04
N ILE A 21 -1.46 -44.41 -3.56
CA ILE A 21 -2.71 -44.62 -2.81
C ILE A 21 -2.49 -45.58 -1.63
N GLU A 22 -1.63 -46.59 -1.79
CA GLU A 22 -1.20 -47.51 -0.74
C GLU A 22 -0.27 -46.87 0.30
N GLY A 23 0.11 -45.59 0.13
CA GLY A 23 0.92 -44.82 1.07
C GLY A 23 2.41 -44.74 0.73
N ASP A 24 2.84 -45.23 -0.44
CA ASP A 24 4.23 -45.15 -0.88
C ASP A 24 4.60 -43.73 -1.35
N LEU A 25 5.35 -43.01 -0.51
CA LEU A 25 5.84 -41.67 -0.84
C LEU A 25 6.86 -41.68 -1.98
N ASN A 26 7.61 -42.75 -2.19
CA ASN A 26 8.56 -42.84 -3.29
C ASN A 26 7.85 -42.88 -4.65
N ALA A 27 6.68 -43.51 -4.71
CA ALA A 27 5.84 -43.52 -5.91
C ALA A 27 5.41 -42.10 -6.32
N LYS A 28 5.12 -41.21 -5.36
CA LYS A 28 4.87 -39.79 -5.61
C LYS A 28 6.07 -39.11 -6.26
N HIS A 29 7.28 -39.33 -5.74
CA HIS A 29 8.51 -38.75 -6.30
C HIS A 29 8.72 -39.20 -7.75
N ILE A 30 8.54 -40.48 -8.03
CA ILE A 30 8.66 -41.05 -9.38
C ILE A 30 7.67 -40.39 -10.35
N LEU A 31 6.39 -40.27 -9.95
CA LEU A 31 5.35 -39.63 -10.75
C LEU A 31 5.69 -38.16 -11.06
N ILE A 32 6.24 -37.43 -10.09
CA ILE A 32 6.67 -36.03 -10.28
C ILE A 32 7.84 -35.96 -11.27
N GLU A 33 8.92 -36.70 -11.03
CA GLU A 33 10.15 -36.60 -11.83
C GLU A 33 9.92 -36.92 -13.32
N HIS A 34 9.14 -37.96 -13.62
CA HIS A 34 8.85 -38.37 -14.99
C HIS A 34 7.91 -37.40 -15.73
N ASN A 35 7.24 -36.50 -14.99
CA ASN A 35 6.38 -35.46 -15.55
C ASN A 35 7.04 -34.06 -15.58
N LEU A 36 8.28 -33.89 -15.12
CA LEU A 36 8.96 -32.58 -15.13
C LEU A 36 9.13 -31.99 -16.54
N ARG A 37 9.24 -32.83 -17.58
CA ARG A 37 9.31 -32.37 -18.98
C ARG A 37 8.04 -31.64 -19.41
N LEU A 38 6.88 -32.02 -18.86
CA LEU A 38 5.60 -31.35 -19.10
C LEU A 38 5.63 -29.92 -18.54
N VAL A 39 6.18 -29.73 -17.34
CA VAL A 39 6.34 -28.40 -16.72
C VAL A 39 7.16 -27.50 -17.62
N ALA A 40 8.33 -27.97 -18.05
CA ALA A 40 9.20 -27.21 -18.95
C ALA A 40 8.52 -26.88 -20.29
N HIS A 41 7.71 -27.79 -20.83
CA HIS A 41 6.94 -27.54 -22.05
C HIS A 41 5.87 -26.46 -21.85
N ILE A 42 5.12 -26.50 -20.75
CA ILE A 42 4.05 -25.53 -20.46
C ILE A 42 4.63 -24.15 -20.17
N VAL A 43 5.70 -24.07 -19.38
CA VAL A 43 6.35 -22.80 -19.02
C VAL A 43 6.80 -22.01 -20.24
N LYS A 44 7.26 -22.68 -21.32
CA LYS A 44 7.65 -22.02 -22.58
C LYS A 44 6.55 -21.15 -23.20
N LYS A 45 5.28 -21.47 -22.96
CA LYS A 45 4.14 -20.66 -23.45
C LYS A 45 4.03 -19.30 -22.74
N TYR A 46 4.59 -19.18 -21.53
CA TYR A 46 4.44 -18.01 -20.65
C TYR A 46 5.74 -17.21 -20.48
N GLN A 47 6.84 -17.63 -21.10
CA GLN A 47 8.12 -16.94 -21.00
C GLN A 47 8.11 -15.63 -21.78
N ALA A 48 8.39 -14.51 -21.09
CA ALA A 48 8.74 -13.24 -21.71
C ALA A 48 10.26 -13.01 -21.72
N ASN A 49 10.96 -13.36 -20.62
CA ASN A 49 12.41 -13.18 -20.45
C ASN A 49 13.09 -14.44 -19.86
N VAL A 50 14.43 -14.53 -19.97
CA VAL A 50 15.23 -15.69 -19.51
C VAL A 50 15.28 -15.79 -17.98
N GLU A 51 15.39 -14.66 -17.27
CA GLU A 51 15.45 -14.65 -15.80
C GLU A 51 14.14 -15.13 -15.15
N GLU A 52 13.00 -14.93 -15.82
CA GLU A 52 11.70 -15.38 -15.33
C GLU A 52 11.48 -16.89 -15.54
N ALA A 53 12.34 -17.56 -16.31
CA ALA A 53 12.17 -18.97 -16.65
C ALA A 53 12.31 -19.89 -15.44
N GLU A 54 13.29 -19.63 -14.56
CA GLU A 54 13.57 -20.47 -13.40
C GLU A 54 12.45 -20.38 -12.34
N ASP A 55 11.93 -19.17 -12.12
CA ASP A 55 10.79 -18.94 -11.25
C ASP A 55 9.55 -19.66 -11.76
N LEU A 56 9.23 -19.50 -13.05
CA LEU A 56 8.08 -20.17 -13.66
C LEU A 56 8.22 -21.69 -13.66
N LEU A 57 9.43 -22.23 -13.82
CA LEU A 57 9.69 -23.67 -13.66
C LEU A 57 9.42 -24.13 -12.23
N SER A 58 9.87 -23.38 -11.23
CA SER A 58 9.63 -23.69 -9.82
C SER A 58 8.14 -23.66 -9.48
N ILE A 59 7.42 -22.62 -9.91
CA ILE A 59 5.97 -22.47 -9.73
C ILE A 59 5.21 -23.58 -10.46
N GLY A 60 5.60 -23.88 -11.70
CA GLY A 60 5.01 -24.95 -12.47
C GLY A 60 5.23 -26.31 -11.80
N THR A 61 6.39 -26.53 -11.17
CA THR A 61 6.68 -27.74 -10.39
C THR A 61 5.77 -27.85 -9.17
N ILE A 62 5.47 -26.74 -8.48
CA ILE A 62 4.45 -26.71 -7.41
C ILE A 62 3.08 -27.15 -7.95
N GLY A 63 2.69 -26.67 -9.14
CA GLY A 63 1.45 -27.08 -9.80
C GLY A 63 1.40 -28.57 -10.15
N LEU A 64 2.52 -29.13 -10.60
CA LEU A 64 2.66 -30.57 -10.85
C LEU A 64 2.54 -31.38 -9.55
N ILE A 65 3.23 -30.95 -8.48
CA ILE A 65 3.16 -31.62 -7.18
C ILE A 65 1.71 -31.63 -6.67
N LYS A 66 1.02 -30.49 -6.74
CA LYS A 66 -0.40 -30.39 -6.38
C LYS A 66 -1.23 -31.35 -7.22
N ALA A 67 -1.00 -31.39 -8.53
CA ALA A 67 -1.71 -32.29 -9.43
C ALA A 67 -1.55 -33.77 -9.03
N VAL A 68 -0.33 -34.23 -8.77
CA VAL A 68 -0.06 -35.62 -8.36
C VAL A 68 -0.73 -35.92 -7.02
N VAL A 69 -0.74 -34.98 -6.08
CA VAL A 69 -1.36 -35.15 -4.76
C VAL A 69 -2.89 -35.21 -4.85
N THR A 70 -3.52 -34.44 -5.73
CA THR A 70 -4.99 -34.32 -5.81
C THR A 70 -5.61 -35.10 -6.97
N PHE A 71 -4.81 -35.83 -7.74
CA PHE A 71 -5.28 -36.59 -8.89
C PHE A 71 -6.22 -37.72 -8.46
N ASN A 72 -7.31 -37.90 -9.20
CA ASN A 72 -8.26 -38.98 -8.99
C ASN A 72 -8.34 -39.86 -10.25
N PRO A 73 -7.83 -41.11 -10.21
CA PRO A 73 -7.86 -42.04 -11.34
C PRO A 73 -9.27 -42.40 -11.83
N GLU A 74 -10.29 -42.36 -10.97
CA GLU A 74 -11.68 -42.73 -11.30
C GLU A 74 -12.32 -41.81 -12.34
N LYS A 75 -11.75 -40.62 -12.55
CA LYS A 75 -12.30 -39.60 -13.46
C LYS A 75 -12.00 -39.85 -14.95
N ASN A 76 -11.45 -41.01 -15.32
CA ASN A 76 -11.16 -41.41 -16.72
C ASN A 76 -10.38 -40.33 -17.53
N VAL A 77 -9.48 -39.61 -16.86
CA VAL A 77 -8.59 -38.62 -17.48
C VAL A 77 -7.15 -38.99 -17.23
N ARG A 78 -6.25 -38.72 -18.18
CA ARG A 78 -4.81 -38.97 -18.01
C ARG A 78 -4.22 -37.98 -17.00
N LEU A 79 -3.26 -38.45 -16.19
CA LEU A 79 -2.58 -37.60 -15.20
C LEU A 79 -1.97 -36.36 -15.87
N GLY A 80 -1.29 -36.53 -17.01
CA GLY A 80 -0.69 -35.42 -17.75
C GLY A 80 -1.70 -34.34 -18.17
N THR A 81 -2.93 -34.72 -18.54
CA THR A 81 -3.98 -33.76 -18.91
C THR A 81 -4.44 -32.94 -17.70
N TYR A 82 -4.62 -33.59 -16.56
CA TYR A 82 -4.98 -32.91 -15.32
C TYR A 82 -3.83 -32.03 -14.80
N ALA A 83 -2.61 -32.58 -14.79
CA ALA A 83 -1.40 -31.88 -14.39
C ALA A 83 -1.17 -30.63 -15.22
N ALA A 84 -1.39 -30.68 -16.54
CA ALA A 84 -1.26 -29.51 -17.40
C ALA A 84 -2.18 -28.35 -16.95
N ARG A 85 -3.42 -28.64 -16.53
CA ARG A 85 -4.35 -27.61 -16.01
C ARG A 85 -3.87 -27.05 -14.68
N CYS A 86 -3.37 -27.88 -13.77
CA CYS A 86 -2.83 -27.44 -12.48
C CYS A 86 -1.57 -26.58 -12.64
N ILE A 87 -0.65 -26.99 -13.52
CA ILE A 87 0.58 -26.24 -13.83
C ILE A 87 0.23 -24.86 -14.40
N GLU A 88 -0.65 -24.81 -15.40
CA GLU A 88 -1.11 -23.54 -15.98
C GLU A 88 -1.79 -22.64 -14.93
N ASN A 89 -2.59 -23.22 -14.04
CA ASN A 89 -3.28 -22.45 -13.01
C ASN A 89 -2.31 -21.80 -12.03
N GLU A 90 -1.31 -22.52 -11.51
CA GLU A 90 -0.32 -21.94 -10.59
C GLU A 90 0.50 -20.83 -11.24
N ILE A 91 0.91 -21.02 -12.51
CA ILE A 91 1.61 -19.99 -13.28
C ILE A 91 0.74 -18.74 -13.42
N LEU A 92 -0.53 -18.91 -13.80
CA LEU A 92 -1.48 -17.80 -13.93
C LEU A 92 -1.76 -17.10 -12.60
N MET A 93 -1.84 -17.84 -11.49
CA MET A 93 -2.01 -17.28 -10.15
C MET A 93 -0.81 -16.41 -9.76
N HIS A 94 0.42 -16.87 -10.02
CA HIS A 94 1.62 -16.09 -9.78
C HIS A 94 1.66 -14.81 -10.62
N MET A 95 1.36 -14.90 -11.91
CA MET A 95 1.31 -13.72 -12.80
C MET A 95 0.26 -12.70 -12.36
N ARG A 96 -0.91 -13.14 -11.88
CA ARG A 96 -1.95 -12.26 -11.32
C ARG A 96 -1.48 -11.56 -10.05
N ALA A 97 -0.70 -12.24 -9.20
CA ALA A 97 -0.12 -11.65 -8.01
C ALA A 97 0.93 -10.58 -8.37
N ARG A 98 1.85 -10.86 -9.31
CA ARG A 98 2.85 -9.90 -9.80
C ARG A 98 2.22 -8.66 -10.45
N LYS A 99 1.10 -8.81 -11.17
CA LYS A 99 0.39 -7.66 -11.76
C LYS A 99 -0.08 -6.62 -10.72
N LYS A 100 -0.26 -7.00 -9.46
CA LYS A 100 -0.62 -6.05 -8.40
C LYS A 100 0.51 -5.08 -8.09
N THR A 101 1.75 -5.58 -8.10
CA THR A 101 2.97 -4.80 -7.80
C THR A 101 3.65 -4.27 -9.07
N SER A 102 3.19 -4.64 -10.27
CA SER A 102 3.84 -4.23 -11.54
C SER A 102 3.76 -2.73 -11.86
N ARG A 103 3.10 -1.93 -11.02
CA ARG A 103 3.06 -0.47 -11.12
C ARG A 103 3.96 0.22 -10.09
N GLU A 104 4.55 -0.55 -9.20
CA GLU A 104 5.51 -0.05 -8.23
C GLU A 104 6.83 0.22 -8.96
N VAL A 105 7.37 1.41 -8.76
CA VAL A 105 8.67 1.84 -9.29
C VAL A 105 9.61 2.05 -8.12
N SER A 106 10.89 1.75 -8.31
CA SER A 106 11.88 1.98 -7.25
C SER A 106 12.15 3.47 -7.12
N LEU A 107 12.17 3.99 -5.89
CA LEU A 107 12.55 5.38 -5.65
C LEU A 107 14.02 5.67 -6.02
N TYR A 108 14.84 4.62 -6.04
CA TYR A 108 16.27 4.70 -6.39
C TYR A 108 16.51 4.44 -7.88
N GLU A 109 15.46 4.26 -8.68
CA GLU A 109 15.61 4.10 -10.12
C GLU A 109 15.99 5.45 -10.76
N PRO A 110 17.01 5.48 -11.64
CA PRO A 110 17.39 6.71 -12.33
C PRO A 110 16.30 7.09 -13.33
N ILE A 111 15.81 8.33 -13.24
CA ILE A 111 14.79 8.88 -14.13
C ILE A 111 15.37 9.78 -15.24
N GLY A 112 16.65 10.11 -15.15
CA GLY A 112 17.35 10.94 -16.11
C GLY A 112 18.75 11.31 -15.65
N THR A 113 19.38 12.21 -16.39
CA THR A 113 20.70 12.76 -16.06
C THR A 113 20.60 14.27 -15.95
N ASP A 114 21.32 14.86 -15.00
CA ASP A 114 21.46 16.30 -14.90
C ASP A 114 22.38 16.87 -16.03
N ARG A 115 22.64 18.18 -15.97
CA ARG A 115 23.53 18.86 -16.94
C ARG A 115 25.01 18.51 -16.77
N GLU A 116 25.39 17.96 -15.63
CA GLU A 116 26.75 17.58 -15.25
C GLU A 116 27.02 16.08 -15.51
N GLY A 117 25.98 15.31 -15.87
CA GLY A 117 26.04 13.88 -16.16
C GLY A 117 25.76 12.99 -14.95
N ASN A 118 25.34 13.54 -13.81
CA ASN A 118 24.94 12.75 -12.65
C ASN A 118 23.53 12.17 -12.86
N GLU A 119 23.32 10.93 -12.42
CA GLU A 119 22.02 10.28 -12.44
C GLU A 119 21.07 10.95 -11.43
N ILE A 120 19.89 11.35 -11.90
CA ILE A 120 18.82 11.85 -11.04
C ILE A 120 17.92 10.67 -10.71
N GLN A 121 17.71 10.42 -9.41
CA GLN A 121 16.81 9.37 -8.95
C GLN A 121 15.41 9.93 -8.71
N LEU A 122 14.39 9.07 -8.74
CA LEU A 122 13.03 9.47 -8.42
C LEU A 122 12.93 10.07 -7.00
N PHE A 123 13.69 9.53 -6.04
CA PHE A 123 13.77 10.02 -4.67
C PHE A 123 14.20 11.50 -4.59
N ASP A 124 15.11 11.95 -5.45
CA ASP A 124 15.64 13.32 -5.42
C ASP A 124 14.63 14.37 -5.90
N VAL A 125 13.59 13.94 -6.63
CA VAL A 125 12.56 14.81 -7.20
C VAL A 125 11.29 14.84 -6.37
N ILE A 126 11.09 13.86 -5.47
CA ILE A 126 9.90 13.81 -4.63
C ILE A 126 9.96 14.95 -3.60
N GLU A 127 9.11 15.94 -3.78
CA GLU A 127 8.92 17.01 -2.82
C GLU A 127 8.27 16.47 -1.54
N THR A 128 8.84 16.83 -0.40
CA THR A 128 8.16 16.70 0.90
C THR A 128 7.34 17.96 1.13
N ASP A 129 6.16 17.84 1.75
CA ASP A 129 5.35 19.00 2.16
C ASP A 129 5.97 19.75 3.37
N ASP A 130 7.27 20.03 3.30
CA ASP A 130 8.04 20.76 4.33
C ASP A 130 7.50 22.17 4.55
N GLN A 131 6.71 22.69 3.60
CA GLN A 131 5.91 23.89 3.76
C GLN A 131 4.99 23.79 5.00
N GLU A 132 4.53 22.60 5.36
CA GLU A 132 3.72 22.37 6.55
C GLU A 132 4.52 22.48 7.85
N ALA A 133 5.79 22.06 7.86
CA ALA A 133 6.64 22.16 9.05
C ALA A 133 6.98 23.62 9.38
N HIS A 134 7.38 24.41 8.39
CA HIS A 134 7.66 25.83 8.56
C HIS A 134 6.42 26.64 8.96
N ARG A 135 5.29 26.43 8.26
CA ARG A 135 4.01 27.07 8.61
C ARG A 135 3.58 26.74 10.04
N LYS A 136 3.72 25.49 10.48
CA LYS A 136 3.38 25.09 11.86
C LYS A 136 4.23 25.79 12.93
N ILE A 137 5.46 26.19 12.61
CA ILE A 137 6.32 26.92 13.54
C ILE A 137 5.89 28.40 13.58
N GLU A 138 5.69 29.02 12.42
CA GLU A 138 5.21 30.41 12.32
C GLU A 138 3.85 30.60 13.01
N GLU A 139 2.90 29.69 12.75
CA GLU A 139 1.58 29.70 13.38
C GLU A 139 1.67 29.63 14.91
N LYS A 140 2.57 28.81 15.46
CA LYS A 140 2.77 28.71 16.91
C LYS A 140 3.31 30.00 17.50
N ASP A 141 4.28 30.63 16.84
CA ASP A 141 4.85 31.90 17.29
C ASP A 141 3.81 33.02 17.24
N ASP A 142 2.98 33.06 16.20
CA ASP A 142 1.92 34.06 16.08
C ASP A 142 0.78 33.84 17.08
N ILE A 143 0.43 32.59 17.40
CA ILE A 143 -0.50 32.27 18.48
C ILE A 143 0.05 32.78 19.82
N LEU A 144 1.34 32.56 20.12
CA LEU A 144 1.96 33.04 21.36
C LEU A 144 1.92 34.57 21.46
N LYS A 145 2.28 35.28 20.38
CA LYS A 145 2.19 36.75 20.31
C LYS A 145 0.74 37.23 20.49
N LEU A 146 -0.23 36.54 19.90
CA LEU A 146 -1.65 36.89 20.00
C LEU A 146 -2.10 36.87 21.46
N TYR A 147 -1.82 35.79 22.19
CA TYR A 147 -2.17 35.70 23.61
C TYR A 147 -1.45 36.77 24.45
N GLN A 148 -0.17 37.07 24.18
CA GLN A 148 0.55 38.15 24.87
C GLN A 148 -0.10 39.52 24.64
N HIS A 149 -0.52 39.82 23.41
CA HIS A 149 -1.18 41.10 23.09
C HIS A 149 -2.61 41.17 23.63
N VAL A 150 -3.35 40.06 23.65
CA VAL A 150 -4.68 39.98 24.30
C VAL A 150 -4.57 40.28 25.79
N GLU A 151 -3.52 39.81 26.47
CA GLU A 151 -3.30 40.07 27.90
C GLU A 151 -2.77 41.48 28.19
N SER A 152 -1.89 42.03 27.35
CA SER A 152 -1.20 43.29 27.62
C SER A 152 -1.85 44.54 27.02
N LYS A 153 -2.58 44.42 25.90
CA LYS A 153 -3.07 45.58 25.12
C LYS A 153 -4.58 45.78 25.16
N LEU A 154 -5.34 44.73 25.49
CA LEU A 154 -6.79 44.81 25.58
C LEU A 154 -7.25 45.06 27.02
N SER A 155 -8.28 45.89 27.15
CA SER A 155 -8.98 46.09 28.42
C SER A 155 -9.69 44.81 28.87
N THR A 156 -10.01 44.71 30.16
CA THR A 156 -10.72 43.56 30.72
C THR A 156 -12.03 43.25 29.99
N ARG A 157 -12.77 44.29 29.56
CA ARG A 157 -14.01 44.12 28.79
C ARG A 157 -13.77 43.62 27.37
N GLU A 158 -12.75 44.12 26.69
CA GLU A 158 -12.38 43.67 25.34
C GLU A 158 -11.91 42.22 25.35
N ARG A 159 -11.05 41.87 26.32
CA ARG A 159 -10.58 40.50 26.53
C ARG A 159 -11.73 39.55 26.80
N LEU A 160 -12.65 39.92 27.70
CA LEU A 160 -13.82 39.10 28.02
C LEU A 160 -14.71 38.86 26.79
N VAL A 161 -14.96 39.90 25.99
CA VAL A 161 -15.74 39.76 24.76
C VAL A 161 -15.04 38.85 23.75
N LEU A 162 -13.72 39.00 23.52
CA LEU A 162 -12.99 38.10 22.61
C LEU A 162 -12.91 36.67 23.13
N LYS A 163 -12.71 36.49 24.44
CA LYS A 163 -12.66 35.18 25.10
C LYS A 163 -13.93 34.39 24.84
N MET A 164 -15.08 35.00 25.12
CA MET A 164 -16.39 34.39 24.87
C MET A 164 -16.72 34.28 23.39
N ARG A 165 -16.29 35.21 22.54
CA ARG A 165 -16.65 35.23 21.12
C ARG A 165 -15.95 34.13 20.32
N TYR A 166 -14.69 33.86 20.66
CA TYR A 166 -13.80 32.96 19.91
C TYR A 166 -13.37 31.73 20.73
N GLY A 167 -13.96 31.50 21.91
CA GLY A 167 -13.63 30.35 22.75
C GLY A 167 -12.18 30.31 23.23
N LEU A 168 -11.54 31.46 23.39
CA LEU A 168 -10.12 31.51 23.79
C LEU A 168 -9.95 30.92 25.19
N TYR A 169 -8.77 30.35 25.46
CA TYR A 169 -8.45 29.70 26.75
C TYR A 169 -9.36 28.52 27.11
N ASN A 170 -9.78 27.75 26.09
CA ASN A 170 -10.66 26.59 26.22
C ASN A 170 -12.04 26.93 26.79
N GLU A 171 -12.58 28.11 26.47
CA GLU A 171 -13.97 28.46 26.77
C GLU A 171 -14.90 28.15 25.58
N GLU A 172 -16.21 28.14 25.82
CA GLU A 172 -17.20 27.98 24.75
C GLU A 172 -17.34 29.24 23.89
N GLU A 173 -17.68 29.04 22.61
CA GLU A 173 -17.98 30.13 21.68
C GLU A 173 -19.42 30.62 21.83
N TYR A 174 -19.59 31.94 21.93
CA TYR A 174 -20.88 32.59 22.05
C TYR A 174 -21.14 33.57 20.89
N THR A 175 -22.40 33.70 20.51
CA THR A 175 -22.85 34.75 19.58
C THR A 175 -22.83 36.13 20.25
N GLN A 176 -22.66 37.20 19.45
CA GLN A 176 -22.77 38.57 19.96
C GLN A 176 -24.10 38.83 20.71
N ARG A 177 -25.18 38.14 20.33
CA ARG A 177 -26.49 38.24 20.99
C ARG A 177 -26.49 37.56 22.36
N GLU A 178 -25.85 36.42 22.50
CA GLU A 178 -25.71 35.71 23.78
C GLU A 178 -24.80 36.47 24.73
N ILE A 179 -23.65 36.95 24.23
CA ILE A 179 -22.73 37.80 25.00
C ILE A 179 -23.46 39.07 25.48
N ALA A 180 -24.26 39.70 24.62
CA ALA A 180 -25.04 40.89 24.97
C ALA A 180 -26.04 40.62 26.10
N LYS A 181 -26.75 39.47 26.05
CA LYS A 181 -27.67 39.05 27.11
C LYS A 181 -26.93 38.79 28.43
N LEU A 182 -25.80 38.07 28.37
CA LEU A 182 -24.99 37.74 29.54
C LEU A 182 -24.39 38.97 30.23
N LEU A 183 -23.93 39.95 29.43
CA LEU A 183 -23.30 41.17 29.93
C LEU A 183 -24.30 42.31 30.20
N GLY A 184 -25.60 42.11 29.94
CA GLY A 184 -26.64 43.13 30.16
C GLY A 184 -26.49 44.37 29.28
N ILE A 185 -25.93 44.24 28.08
CA ILE A 185 -25.66 45.34 27.14
C ILE A 185 -26.30 45.10 25.78
N SER A 186 -26.32 46.11 24.91
CA SER A 186 -26.85 45.93 23.56
C SER A 186 -25.90 45.12 22.67
N ARG A 187 -26.45 44.31 21.76
CA ARG A 187 -25.67 43.57 20.75
C ARG A 187 -24.79 44.48 19.90
N SER A 188 -25.26 45.69 19.59
CA SER A 188 -24.48 46.70 18.88
C SER A 188 -23.27 47.19 19.68
N TYR A 189 -23.40 47.26 21.01
CA TYR A 189 -22.28 47.63 21.88
C TYR A 189 -21.23 46.51 21.96
N VAL A 190 -21.64 45.24 22.06
CA VAL A 190 -20.73 44.07 21.95
C VAL A 190 -19.97 44.11 20.63
N SER A 191 -20.66 44.37 19.52
CA SER A 191 -20.02 44.47 18.19
C SER A 191 -18.99 45.59 18.10
N ARG A 192 -19.22 46.74 18.76
CA ARG A 192 -18.24 47.83 18.83
C ARG A 192 -17.00 47.43 19.65
N ILE A 193 -17.19 46.71 20.77
CA ILE A 193 -16.10 46.22 21.61
C ILE A 193 -15.24 45.20 20.84
N GLU A 194 -15.88 44.20 20.21
CA GLU A 194 -15.20 43.20 19.37
C GLU A 194 -14.39 43.87 18.25
N LYS A 195 -15.01 44.80 17.52
CA LYS A 195 -14.33 45.53 16.43
C LYS A 195 -13.13 46.32 16.94
N SER A 196 -13.28 47.06 18.04
CA SER A 196 -12.18 47.85 18.61
C SER A 196 -11.03 46.96 19.11
N ALA A 197 -11.34 45.81 19.70
CA ALA A 197 -10.35 44.85 20.16
C ALA A 197 -9.56 44.23 18.99
N ILE A 198 -10.25 43.83 17.92
CA ILE A 198 -9.62 43.28 16.72
C ILE A 198 -8.76 44.33 16.02
N GLU A 199 -9.23 45.57 15.89
CA GLU A 199 -8.44 46.67 15.30
C GLU A 199 -7.15 46.94 16.09
N LYS A 200 -7.20 46.86 17.42
CA LYS A 200 -6.00 46.98 18.26
C LYS A 200 -5.03 45.83 18.02
N LEU A 201 -5.52 44.59 17.99
CA LEU A 201 -4.66 43.41 17.78
C LEU A 201 -4.04 43.39 16.37
N ARG A 202 -4.79 43.81 15.34
CA ARG A 202 -4.28 43.94 13.97
C ARG A 202 -3.10 44.92 13.83
N GLY A 203 -2.91 45.84 14.77
CA GLY A 203 -1.76 46.74 14.74
C GLY A 203 -0.42 46.08 15.12
N TYR A 204 -0.44 44.83 15.56
CA TYR A 204 0.74 44.10 16.06
C TYR A 204 1.17 42.92 15.17
N PHE A 205 0.45 42.67 14.08
CA PHE A 205 0.72 41.65 13.06
C PHE A 205 0.74 42.32 11.68
#